data_AF-Q2T698-F1
#
_entry.id   AF-Q2T698-F1
#
_cell.length_a   1.000
_cell.length_b   1.000
_cell.length_c   1.000
_cell.angle_alpha   90.00
_cell.angle_beta   90.00
_cell.angle_gamma   90.00
#
_symmetry.space_group_name_H-M   'P 1'
#
loop_
_entity.id
_entity.type
_entity.pdbx_description
1 polymer ?
#
loop_
_entity_poly.entity_id
_entity_poly.type
_entity_poly.pdbx_seq_one_letter_code
_entity_poly.pdbx_strand_id
1 'polypeptide(L)'
;MGFVGGERRRARIAESNEIDGATLITKVASEPLAALGGARSEATPPLTLYGAYRQGFADYLAGRPNPYRIGSRLAGIWHEGHAEAASNDALDFTARARTCGGARTAANPVAFFRRRR
;
A
#
# COMPACT_ATOMS: atom_id res chain seq x y z
N MET A 1 47.88 -39.21 -40.53
CA MET A 1 46.51 -38.96 -40.04
C MET A 1 46.45 -37.49 -39.63
N GLY A 2 45.73 -36.66 -40.40
CA GLY A 2 45.76 -35.20 -40.32
C GLY A 2 44.82 -34.61 -39.27
N PHE A 3 45.21 -33.48 -38.68
CA PHE A 3 44.35 -32.68 -37.80
C PHE A 3 43.37 -31.87 -38.66
N VAL A 4 42.08 -32.14 -38.50
CA VAL A 4 40.98 -31.39 -39.12
C VAL A 4 40.90 -30.00 -38.50
N GLY A 5 41.01 -28.98 -39.34
CA GLY A 5 40.89 -27.58 -38.96
C GLY A 5 39.51 -27.27 -38.38
N GLY A 6 39.50 -26.77 -37.14
CA GLY A 6 38.30 -26.25 -36.50
C GLY A 6 37.91 -24.91 -37.13
N GLU A 7 36.92 -24.95 -38.01
CA GLU A 7 36.29 -23.78 -38.61
C GLU A 7 35.61 -22.94 -37.51
N ARG A 8 36.17 -21.76 -37.21
CA ARG A 8 35.55 -20.79 -36.29
C ARG A 8 34.29 -20.26 -36.95
N ARG A 9 33.14 -20.85 -36.61
CA ARG A 9 31.81 -20.35 -36.97
C ARG A 9 31.62 -18.98 -36.32
N ARG A 10 31.90 -17.91 -37.07
CA ARG A 10 31.48 -16.54 -36.69
C ARG A 10 29.97 -16.49 -36.81
N ALA A 11 29.27 -16.70 -35.69
CA ALA A 11 27.85 -16.41 -35.60
C ALA A 11 27.66 -14.92 -35.84
N ARG A 12 27.01 -14.55 -36.95
CA ARG A 12 26.51 -13.18 -37.14
C ARG A 12 25.43 -12.97 -36.08
N ILE A 13 25.66 -12.01 -35.18
CA ILE A 13 24.63 -11.52 -34.26
C ILE A 13 23.65 -10.75 -35.14
N ALA A 14 22.55 -11.40 -35.50
CA ALA A 14 21.46 -10.76 -36.22
C ALA A 14 20.46 -10.17 -35.21
N GLU A 15 20.19 -8.89 -35.44
CA GLU A 15 19.02 -8.11 -35.08
C GLU A 15 18.78 -7.70 -33.62
N SER A 16 18.52 -6.40 -33.49
CA SER A 16 18.21 -5.67 -32.28
C SER A 16 16.87 -6.15 -31.71
N ASN A 17 16.89 -6.69 -30.49
CA ASN A 17 15.70 -6.92 -29.66
C ASN A 17 15.16 -5.56 -29.16
N GLU A 18 14.64 -4.75 -30.07
CA GLU A 18 14.04 -3.48 -29.70
C GLU A 18 12.69 -3.77 -29.02
N ILE A 19 12.65 -3.54 -27.71
CA ILE A 19 11.46 -3.77 -26.90
C ILE A 19 10.47 -2.64 -27.22
N ASP A 20 9.38 -2.97 -27.91
CA ASP A 20 8.30 -2.02 -28.17
C ASP A 20 7.55 -1.70 -26.86
N GLY A 21 7.82 -0.50 -26.32
CA GLY A 21 7.19 0.00 -25.11
C GLY A 21 5.67 0.17 -25.23
N ALA A 22 5.14 0.39 -26.44
CA ALA A 22 3.69 0.56 -26.64
C ALA A 22 2.94 -0.77 -26.49
N THR A 23 3.54 -1.90 -26.90
CA THR A 23 2.95 -3.22 -26.67
C THR A 23 2.99 -3.63 -25.20
N LEU A 24 4.01 -3.19 -24.45
CA LEU A 24 4.07 -3.44 -23.00
C LEU A 24 2.97 -2.67 -22.24
N ILE A 25 2.74 -1.42 -22.59
CA ILE A 25 1.70 -0.57 -21.96
C ILE A 25 0.31 -1.12 -22.25
N THR A 26 0.04 -1.54 -23.49
CA THR A 26 -1.26 -2.10 -23.87
C THR A 26 -1.52 -3.46 -23.20
N LYS A 27 -0.49 -4.32 -23.06
CA LYS A 27 -0.62 -5.57 -22.29
C LYS A 27 -0.97 -5.33 -20.82
N VAL A 28 -0.29 -4.41 -20.15
CA VAL A 28 -0.58 -4.05 -18.74
C VAL A 28 -1.98 -3.45 -18.58
N ALA A 29 -2.42 -2.62 -19.53
CA ALA A 29 -3.75 -2.02 -19.50
C ALA A 29 -4.88 -3.01 -19.81
N SER A 30 -4.57 -4.11 -20.51
CA SER A 30 -5.54 -5.16 -20.87
C SER A 30 -5.69 -6.27 -19.84
N GLU A 31 -4.81 -6.33 -18.83
CA GLU A 31 -5.08 -7.17 -17.66
C GLU A 31 -6.23 -6.53 -16.89
N PRO A 32 -7.38 -7.20 -16.75
CA PRO A 32 -8.45 -6.67 -15.93
C PRO A 32 -7.85 -6.52 -14.53
N LEU A 33 -7.93 -5.31 -13.99
CA LEU A 33 -7.67 -4.98 -12.59
C LEU A 33 -8.71 -5.73 -11.74
N ALA A 34 -8.59 -7.04 -11.68
CA ALA A 34 -9.51 -7.94 -11.04
C ALA A 34 -9.40 -7.69 -9.54
N ALA A 35 -10.34 -6.89 -9.05
CA ALA A 35 -10.79 -6.89 -7.68
C ALA A 35 -9.71 -6.65 -6.60
N LEU A 36 -9.02 -5.51 -6.67
CA LEU A 36 -8.31 -4.97 -5.49
C LEU A 36 -9.25 -4.33 -4.45
N GLY A 37 -10.57 -4.50 -4.60
CA GLY A 37 -11.62 -3.93 -3.76
C GLY A 37 -12.76 -4.89 -3.40
N GLY A 38 -12.60 -6.19 -3.62
CA GLY A 38 -13.57 -7.21 -3.19
C GLY A 38 -13.32 -7.58 -1.73
N ALA A 39 -14.34 -7.49 -0.88
CA ALA A 39 -14.29 -7.87 0.53
C ALA A 39 -13.61 -9.23 0.72
N ARG A 40 -12.37 -9.23 1.22
CA ARG A 40 -11.64 -10.44 1.63
C ARG A 40 -12.17 -10.91 2.98
N SER A 41 -13.37 -11.49 2.98
CA SER A 41 -13.67 -12.57 3.94
C SER A 41 -13.15 -13.87 3.33
N GLU A 42 -12.41 -14.66 4.12
CA GLU A 42 -11.93 -16.02 3.82
C GLU A 42 -10.79 -16.24 2.82
N ALA A 43 -10.15 -15.19 2.28
CA ALA A 43 -8.93 -15.39 1.50
C ALA A 43 -7.74 -15.71 2.41
N THR A 44 -6.98 -16.77 2.09
CA THR A 44 -5.71 -17.10 2.75
C THR A 44 -4.85 -15.84 2.87
N PRO A 45 -4.32 -15.52 4.08
CA PRO A 45 -3.56 -14.30 4.29
C PRO A 45 -2.33 -14.28 3.37
N PRO A 46 -2.01 -13.13 2.74
CA PRO A 46 -0.93 -13.05 1.77
C PRO A 46 0.42 -13.39 2.41
N LEU A 47 1.23 -14.21 1.74
CA LEU A 47 2.55 -14.64 2.24
C LEU A 47 3.71 -13.73 1.79
N THR A 48 3.39 -12.59 1.19
CA THR A 48 4.37 -11.55 0.83
C THR A 48 4.46 -10.50 1.93
N LEU A 49 5.65 -9.90 2.14
CA LEU A 49 5.85 -8.85 3.13
C LEU A 49 4.90 -7.65 2.92
N TYR A 50 4.87 -7.09 1.70
CA TYR A 50 3.96 -5.97 1.40
C TYR A 50 2.49 -6.33 1.57
N GLY A 51 2.11 -7.55 1.20
CA GLY A 51 0.77 -8.07 1.44
C GLY A 51 0.42 -8.14 2.93
N ALA A 52 1.32 -8.60 3.80
CA ALA A 52 1.10 -8.63 5.24
C ALA A 52 0.92 -7.23 5.83
N TYR A 53 1.69 -6.26 5.37
CA TYR A 53 1.54 -4.86 5.76
C TYR A 53 0.16 -4.30 5.36
N ARG A 54 -0.23 -4.47 4.09
CA ARG A 54 -1.54 -4.04 3.58
C ARG A 54 -2.70 -4.72 4.32
N GLN A 55 -2.54 -6.00 4.64
CA GLN A 55 -3.51 -6.76 5.40
C GLN A 55 -3.63 -6.21 6.83
N GLY A 56 -2.52 -5.91 7.51
CA GLY A 56 -2.52 -5.29 8.84
C GLY A 56 -3.24 -3.94 8.89
N PHE A 57 -2.99 -3.09 7.89
CA PHE A 57 -3.69 -1.82 7.76
C PHE A 57 -5.22 -2.02 7.61
N ALA A 58 -5.63 -2.93 6.73
CA ALA A 58 -7.04 -3.22 6.48
C ALA A 58 -7.73 -3.91 7.67
N ASP A 59 -6.99 -4.74 8.41
CA ASP A 59 -7.50 -5.46 9.58
C ASP A 59 -7.73 -4.52 10.76
N TYR A 60 -6.89 -3.49 10.97
CA TYR A 60 -7.14 -2.44 11.96
C TYR A 60 -8.49 -1.76 11.75
N LEU A 61 -8.75 -1.29 10.52
CA LEU A 61 -10.00 -0.61 10.17
C LEU A 61 -11.22 -1.53 10.32
N ALA A 62 -11.02 -2.84 10.24
CA ALA A 62 -12.07 -3.85 10.38
C ALA A 62 -12.12 -4.51 11.77
N GLY A 63 -11.24 -4.12 12.70
CA GLY A 63 -11.13 -4.74 14.04
C GLY A 63 -10.76 -6.22 14.01
N ARG A 64 -10.05 -6.70 12.99
CA ARG A 64 -9.68 -8.12 12.84
C ARG A 64 -8.33 -8.44 13.50
N PRO A 65 -8.18 -9.64 14.10
CA PRO A 65 -6.93 -10.05 14.72
C PRO A 65 -5.88 -10.51 13.71
N ASN A 66 -4.62 -10.60 14.14
CA ASN A 66 -3.49 -11.07 13.35
C ASN A 66 -3.70 -12.51 12.83
N PRO A 67 -3.69 -12.75 11.51
CA PRO A 67 -3.86 -14.10 10.94
C PRO A 67 -2.56 -14.91 10.86
N TYR A 68 -1.40 -14.30 11.11
CA TYR A 68 -0.09 -14.95 11.01
C TYR A 68 0.35 -15.56 12.34
N ARG A 69 1.26 -16.54 12.26
CA ARG A 69 1.89 -17.12 13.46
C ARG A 69 2.63 -16.05 14.27
N ILE A 70 2.35 -15.98 15.56
CA ILE A 70 3.02 -15.06 16.51
C ILE A 70 4.54 -15.28 16.44
N GLY A 71 5.29 -14.16 16.38
CA GLY A 71 6.75 -14.16 16.24
C GLY A 71 7.27 -14.41 14.83
N SER A 72 6.40 -14.69 13.85
CA SER A 72 6.83 -14.76 12.45
C SER A 72 7.16 -13.38 11.89
N ARG A 73 8.00 -13.34 10.85
CA ARG A 73 8.29 -12.09 10.14
C ARG A 73 7.02 -11.44 9.56
N LEU A 74 6.09 -12.24 9.04
CA LEU A 74 4.82 -11.74 8.51
C LEU A 74 3.95 -11.13 9.61
N ALA A 75 3.91 -11.73 10.82
CA ALA A 75 3.24 -11.14 11.97
C ALA A 75 3.84 -9.78 12.34
N GLY A 76 5.17 -9.64 12.34
CA GLY A 76 5.83 -8.35 12.59
C GLY A 76 5.41 -7.27 11.58
N ILE A 77 5.45 -7.59 10.28
CA ILE A 77 5.05 -6.66 9.22
C ILE A 77 3.54 -6.34 9.26
N TRP A 78 2.70 -7.30 9.63
CA TRP A 78 1.28 -7.05 9.86
C TRP A 78 1.08 -6.03 11.00
N HIS A 79 1.81 -6.17 12.10
CA HIS A 79 1.74 -5.21 13.21
C HIS A 79 2.19 -3.80 12.81
N GLU A 80 3.18 -3.67 11.93
CA GLU A 80 3.60 -2.37 11.40
C GLU A 80 2.46 -1.67 10.65
N GLY A 81 1.81 -2.36 9.71
CA GLY A 81 0.66 -1.78 8.98
C GLY A 81 -0.52 -1.46 9.89
N HIS A 82 -0.76 -2.30 10.90
CA HIS A 82 -1.82 -2.09 11.89
C HIS A 82 -1.53 -0.89 12.81
N ALA A 83 -0.27 -0.68 13.20
CA ALA A 83 0.16 0.46 14.01
C ALA A 83 0.12 1.78 13.21
N GLU A 84 0.45 1.74 11.92
CA GLU A 84 0.32 2.89 11.03
C GLU A 84 -1.14 3.31 10.87
N ALA A 85 -2.04 2.35 10.63
CA ALA A 85 -3.47 2.63 10.55
C ALA A 85 -4.00 3.28 11.84
N ALA A 86 -3.56 2.79 13.01
CA ALA A 86 -3.90 3.38 14.31
C ALA A 86 -3.36 4.81 14.48
N SER A 87 -2.15 5.06 14.00
CA SER A 87 -1.55 6.40 14.05
C SER A 87 -2.31 7.38 13.16
N ASN A 88 -2.74 6.94 11.98
CA ASN A 88 -3.53 7.75 11.05
C ASN A 88 -4.91 8.08 11.62
N ASP A 89 -5.59 7.13 12.26
CA ASP A 89 -6.87 7.37 12.93
C ASP A 89 -6.75 8.36 14.10
N ALA A 90 -5.70 8.22 14.91
CA ALA A 90 -5.40 9.17 15.97
C ALA A 90 -5.15 10.59 15.43
N LEU A 91 -4.43 10.73 14.31
CA LEU A 91 -4.21 12.02 13.65
C LEU A 91 -5.52 12.62 13.12
N ASP A 92 -6.38 11.83 12.47
CA ASP A 92 -7.70 12.30 12.00
C ASP A 92 -8.55 12.78 13.19
N PHE A 93 -8.59 12.01 14.28
CA PHE A 93 -9.25 12.43 15.51
C PHE A 93 -8.71 13.77 16.03
N THR A 94 -7.38 13.95 16.08
CA THR A 94 -6.79 15.22 16.54
C THR A 94 -7.13 16.40 15.62
N ALA A 95 -7.18 16.17 14.30
CA ALA A 95 -7.58 17.18 13.33
C ALA A 95 -9.06 17.57 13.52
N ARG A 96 -9.95 16.59 13.67
CA ARG A 96 -11.37 16.83 13.99
C ARG A 96 -11.53 17.56 15.32
N ALA A 97 -10.80 17.17 16.36
CA ALA A 97 -10.84 17.85 17.65
C ALA A 97 -10.39 19.33 17.56
N ARG A 98 -9.36 19.63 16.75
CA ARG A 98 -8.90 21.02 16.51
C ARG A 98 -9.94 21.85 15.76
N THR A 99 -10.60 21.29 14.74
CA THR A 99 -11.66 22.00 14.00
C THR A 99 -12.87 22.30 14.90
N CYS A 100 -13.27 21.36 15.76
CA CYS A 100 -14.32 21.58 16.77
C CYS A 100 -13.90 22.53 17.89
N GLY A 101 -12.62 22.52 18.29
CA GLY A 101 -12.05 23.43 19.28
C GLY A 101 -11.97 24.88 18.81
N GLY A 102 -11.63 25.11 17.54
CA GLY A 102 -11.61 26.43 16.92
C GLY A 102 -13.00 27.09 16.85
N ALA A 103 -14.07 26.29 16.80
CA ALA A 103 -15.43 26.81 16.86
C ALA A 103 -15.81 27.38 18.24
N ARG A 104 -15.15 26.95 19.33
CA ARG A 104 -15.38 27.54 20.67
C ARG A 104 -14.61 28.84 20.90
N THR A 105 -13.54 29.11 20.14
CA THR A 105 -12.73 30.33 20.29
C THR A 105 -13.39 31.57 19.66
N ALA A 106 -14.44 31.39 18.84
CA ALA A 106 -15.25 32.51 18.31
C ALA A 106 -16.29 33.06 19.31
N ALA A 107 -16.52 32.38 20.44
CA ALA A 107 -17.35 32.91 21.53
C ALA A 107 -16.46 33.73 22.48
N ASN A 108 -16.08 34.95 22.06
CA ASN A 108 -15.41 35.90 22.94
C ASN A 108 -16.34 36.21 24.15
N PRO A 109 -15.99 35.84 25.39
CA PRO A 109 -16.83 36.11 26.56
C PRO A 109 -16.94 37.61 26.87
N VAL A 110 -16.06 38.45 26.31
CA VAL A 110 -16.07 39.91 26.50
C VAL A 110 -17.16 40.58 25.65
N ALA A 111 -17.59 39.97 24.54
CA ALA A 111 -18.65 40.53 23.69
C ALA A 111 -20.04 40.43 24.34
N PHE A 112 -20.24 39.47 25.26
CA PHE A 112 -21.53 39.28 25.95
C PHE A 112 -21.77 40.35 27.04
N PHE A 113 -20.71 40.89 27.66
CA PHE A 113 -20.85 41.87 28.75
C PHE A 113 -20.98 43.33 28.30
N ARG A 114 -20.81 43.65 27.01
CA ARG A 114 -20.92 45.03 26.50
C ARG A 114 -22.33 45.46 26.05
N ARG A 115 -23.33 44.57 26.11
CA ARG A 115 -24.74 44.90 25.77
C ARG A 115 -25.66 45.15 26.97
N ARG A 116 -25.11 45.12 28.20
CA ARG A 116 -25.88 45.41 29.42
C ARG A 116 -25.11 46.31 30.38
N ARG A 117 -24.81 47.55 29.97
CA ARG A 117 -24.83 48.76 30.79
C ARG A 117 -24.43 49.97 29.97
#